data_AF-A0A9E4KBZ5-F1
#
_entry.id   AF-A0A9E4KBZ5-F1
#
_cell.length_a   1.000
_cell.length_b   1.000
_cell.length_c   1.000
_cell.angle_alpha   90.00
_cell.angle_beta   90.00
_cell.angle_gamma   90.00
#
_symmetry.space_group_name_H-M   'P 1'
#
loop_
_entity.id
_entity.type
_entity.pdbx_description
1 polymer ?
#
loop_
_entity_poly.entity_id
_entity_poly.type
_entity_poly.pdbx_seq_one_letter_code
_entity_poly.pdbx_strand_id
1 'polypeptide(L)'
;MPARTRRIRQDENTRKKIQATQLIKRLTAHVMGEVDMKATQVNAALGLLRKTLPDLAAVEYSGEVTHKDAREMTKDELLEALRPYSGAVGEAGSSGKLN
;
A
#
# COMPACT_ATOMS: atom_id res chain seq x y z
N MET A 1 -32.52 30.60 -4.80
CA MET A 1 -31.37 29.69 -4.59
C MET A 1 -31.47 28.55 -5.61
N PRO A 2 -30.54 28.41 -6.57
CA PRO A 2 -30.67 27.41 -7.63
C PRO A 2 -30.59 25.99 -7.05
N ALA A 3 -31.61 25.17 -7.34
CA ALA A 3 -31.63 23.78 -6.94
C ALA A 3 -30.54 23.01 -7.71
N ARG A 4 -29.71 22.23 -7.00
CA ARG A 4 -28.74 21.33 -7.64
C ARG A 4 -29.49 20.29 -8.47
N THR A 5 -29.52 20.48 -9.78
CA THR A 5 -30.18 19.59 -10.76
C THR A 5 -29.43 18.27 -10.94
N ARG A 6 -28.12 18.23 -10.67
CA ARG A 6 -27.30 17.02 -10.73
C ARG A 6 -27.13 16.41 -9.35
N ARG A 7 -27.87 15.34 -9.04
CA ARG A 7 -27.59 14.49 -7.87
C ARG A 7 -26.31 13.70 -8.14
N ILE A 8 -25.18 14.19 -7.65
CA ILE A 8 -23.93 13.44 -7.63
C ILE A 8 -24.17 12.25 -6.69
N ARG A 9 -24.35 11.05 -7.26
CA ARG A 9 -24.39 9.82 -6.47
C ARG A 9 -22.99 9.62 -5.93
N GLN A 10 -22.84 9.83 -4.62
CA GLN A 10 -21.60 9.53 -3.93
C GLN A 10 -21.46 8.02 -3.87
N ASP A 11 -20.40 7.51 -4.50
CA ASP A 11 -20.02 6.10 -4.39
C ASP A 11 -19.88 5.71 -2.92
N GLU A 12 -20.10 4.43 -2.63
CA GLU A 12 -20.06 3.91 -1.27
C GLU A 12 -18.71 4.19 -0.58
N ASN A 13 -17.62 4.14 -1.36
CA ASN A 13 -16.28 4.50 -0.89
C ASN A 13 -16.18 5.97 -0.45
N THR A 14 -16.78 6.89 -1.20
CA THR A 14 -16.79 8.31 -0.84
C THR A 14 -17.62 8.55 0.42
N ARG A 15 -18.74 7.84 0.58
CA ARG A 15 -19.56 7.90 1.80
C ARG A 15 -18.80 7.39 3.03
N LYS A 16 -18.07 6.28 2.91
CA LYS A 16 -17.22 5.74 3.98
C LYS A 16 -16.11 6.73 4.38
N LYS A 17 -15.47 7.37 3.39
CA LYS A 17 -14.47 8.42 3.64
C LYS A 17 -15.06 9.62 4.40
N ILE A 18 -16.23 10.12 4.00
CA ILE A 18 -16.89 11.24 4.68
C ILE A 18 -17.19 10.91 6.15
N GLN A 19 -17.65 9.69 6.42
CA GLN A 19 -17.93 9.23 7.79
C GLN A 19 -16.64 9.12 8.62
N ALA A 20 -15.57 8.57 8.04
CA ALA A 20 -14.26 8.53 8.70
C ALA A 20 -13.77 9.94 9.09
N THR A 21 -13.90 10.93 8.20
CA THR A 21 -13.53 12.32 8.49
C THR A 21 -14.31 12.90 9.68
N GLN A 22 -15.59 12.57 9.82
CA GLN A 22 -16.40 13.04 10.95
C GLN A 22 -15.94 12.44 12.28
N LEU A 23 -15.59 11.15 12.29
CA LEU A 23 -15.03 10.48 13.47
C LEU A 23 -13.69 11.09 13.86
N ILE A 24 -12.80 11.34 12.90
CA ILE A 24 -11.50 11.98 13.13
C ILE A 24 -11.69 13.36 13.77
N LYS A 25 -12.52 14.22 13.17
CA LYS A 25 -12.79 15.56 13.72
C LYS A 25 -13.23 15.53 15.17
N ARG A 26 -14.12 14.59 15.51
CA ARG A 26 -14.66 14.48 16.86
C ARG A 26 -13.63 13.94 17.86
N LEU A 27 -12.82 12.96 17.45
CA LEU A 27 -11.70 12.47 18.27
C LEU A 27 -10.64 13.55 18.47
N THR A 28 -10.31 14.33 17.44
CA THR A 28 -9.38 15.45 17.53
C THR A 28 -9.90 16.50 18.52
N ALA A 29 -11.17 16.89 18.41
CA ALA A 29 -11.81 17.81 19.36
C ALA A 29 -11.79 17.28 20.80
N HIS A 30 -11.94 15.96 20.98
CA HIS A 30 -11.82 15.33 22.30
C HIS A 30 -10.40 15.41 22.88
N VAL A 31 -9.38 15.18 22.04
CA VAL A 31 -7.97 15.32 22.45
C VAL A 31 -7.61 16.78 22.76
N MET A 32 -8.21 17.74 22.05
CA MET A 32 -8.02 19.18 22.30
C MET A 32 -8.82 19.71 23.51
N GLY A 33 -9.61 18.86 24.17
CA GLY A 33 -10.43 19.26 25.33
C GLY A 33 -11.69 20.07 24.97
N GLU A 34 -12.05 20.15 23.69
CA GLU A 34 -13.25 20.88 23.24
C GLU A 34 -14.54 20.05 23.44
N VAL A 35 -14.43 18.72 23.46
CA VAL A 35 -15.56 17.80 23.56
C VAL A 35 -15.24 16.65 24.51
N ASP A 36 -16.08 16.40 25.51
CA ASP A 36 -15.97 15.19 26.31
C ASP A 36 -16.62 13.98 25.62
N MET A 37 -15.87 12.88 25.52
CA MET A 37 -16.33 11.60 25.00
C MET A 37 -16.18 10.52 26.07
N LYS A 38 -17.14 9.59 26.10
CA LYS A 38 -17.03 8.41 26.96
C LYS A 38 -16.01 7.44 26.37
N ALA A 39 -15.30 6.68 27.22
CA ALA A 39 -14.33 5.68 26.79
C ALA A 39 -14.91 4.65 25.80
N THR A 40 -16.19 4.28 25.96
CA THR A 40 -16.90 3.40 25.01
C THR A 40 -17.03 4.00 23.61
N GLN A 41 -17.23 5.31 23.51
CA GLN A 41 -17.33 6.03 22.24
C GLN A 41 -15.97 6.13 21.55
N VAL A 42 -14.90 6.34 22.31
CA VAL A 42 -13.51 6.36 21.79
C VAL A 42 -13.13 4.98 21.22
N ASN A 43 -13.42 3.90 21.96
CA ASN A 43 -13.14 2.54 21.52
C ASN A 43 -13.97 2.14 20.27
N ALA A 44 -15.25 2.52 20.23
CA ALA A 44 -16.09 2.29 19.06
C ALA A 44 -15.57 3.06 17.83
N ALA A 45 -15.15 4.32 18.01
CA ALA A 45 -14.59 5.13 16.94
C ALA A 45 -13.27 4.54 16.41
N LEU A 46 -12.37 4.06 17.29
CA LEU A 46 -11.16 3.35 16.90
C LEU A 46 -11.47 2.06 16.10
N GLY A 47 -12.45 1.27 16.54
CA GLY A 47 -12.86 0.06 15.84
C GLY A 47 -13.43 0.33 14.44
N LEU A 48 -14.16 1.44 14.27
CA LEU A 48 -14.65 1.87 12.96
C LEU A 48 -13.50 2.39 12.07
N LEU A 49 -12.58 3.18 12.63
CA LEU A 49 -11.46 3.72 11.88
C LEU A 49 -10.56 2.62 11.30
N ARG A 50 -10.25 1.58 12.08
CA ARG A 50 -9.49 0.40 11.63
C ARG A 50 -10.14 -0.37 10.47
N LYS A 51 -11.46 -0.30 10.32
CA LYS A 51 -12.18 -0.92 9.19
C LYS A 51 -12.23 -0.03 7.95
N THR A 52 -12.07 1.27 8.13
CA THR A 52 -12.15 2.25 7.04
C THR A 52 -10.80 2.67 6.49
N LEU A 53 -9.77 2.69 7.34
CA LEU A 53 -8.40 3.03 6.99
C LEU A 53 -7.56 1.76 7.09
N PRO A 54 -6.79 1.40 6.04
CA PRO A 54 -5.78 0.37 6.19
C PRO A 54 -4.79 0.83 7.27
N ASP A 55 -4.60 0.01 8.30
CA ASP A 55 -3.61 0.31 9.33
C ASP A 55 -2.23 0.34 8.67
N LEU A 56 -1.43 1.37 8.97
CA LEU A 56 -0.11 1.55 8.38
C LEU A 56 0.92 0.65 9.09
N ALA A 57 0.50 -0.55 9.49
CA ALA A 57 1.40 -1.56 10.03
C ALA A 57 2.34 -1.97 8.88
N ALA A 58 3.63 -1.73 9.09
CA ALA A 58 4.67 -2.05 8.12
C ALA A 58 4.51 -3.50 7.64
N VAL A 59 4.39 -3.68 6.32
CA VAL A 59 4.48 -5.00 5.73
C VAL A 59 5.92 -5.47 5.93
N GLU A 60 6.14 -6.35 6.91
CA GLU A 60 7.41 -7.03 7.08
C GLU A 60 7.63 -7.92 5.84
N TYR A 61 8.68 -7.62 5.08
CA TYR A 61 9.07 -8.44 3.93
C TYR A 61 9.66 -9.75 4.45
N SER A 62 8.85 -10.83 4.44
CA SER A 62 9.26 -12.19 4.82
C SER A 62 9.90 -12.95 3.66
N GLY A 63 10.69 -12.29 2.82
CA GLY A 63 11.43 -12.97 1.76
C GLY A 63 12.57 -13.79 2.37
N GLU A 64 12.48 -15.11 2.29
CA GLU A 64 13.60 -16.00 2.60
C GLU A 64 14.68 -15.81 1.53
N VAL A 65 15.74 -15.07 1.87
CA VAL A 65 16.90 -14.90 1.00
C VAL A 65 17.70 -16.19 1.05
N THR A 66 17.39 -17.10 0.14
CA THR A 66 18.18 -18.32 -0.04
C THR A 66 19.49 -17.97 -0.73
N HIS A 67 20.56 -17.86 0.06
CA HIS A 67 21.91 -17.75 -0.47
C HIS A 67 22.39 -19.15 -0.88
N LYS A 68 22.45 -19.41 -2.18
CA LYS A 68 23.17 -20.58 -2.71
C LYS A 68 24.52 -20.11 -3.23
N ASP A 69 25.60 -20.66 -2.70
CA ASP A 69 26.94 -20.35 -3.16
C ASP A 69 27.13 -20.85 -4.59
N ALA A 70 27.53 -19.93 -5.49
CA ALA A 70 27.63 -20.22 -6.93
C ALA A 70 28.66 -21.31 -7.29
N ARG A 71 29.51 -21.72 -6.34
CA ARG A 71 30.52 -22.76 -6.50
C ARG A 71 29.96 -24.17 -6.34
N GLU A 72 28.79 -24.31 -5.74
CA GLU A 72 28.16 -25.60 -5.43
C GLU A 72 27.01 -25.93 -6.36
N MET A 73 26.56 -24.97 -7.18
CA MET A 73 25.50 -25.18 -8.15
C MET A 73 26.03 -25.83 -9.42
N THR A 74 25.29 -26.81 -9.92
CA THR A 74 25.56 -27.38 -11.25
C THR A 74 25.28 -26.34 -12.33
N LYS A 75 25.95 -26.47 -13.49
CA LYS A 75 25.80 -25.53 -14.62
C LYS A 75 24.34 -25.32 -15.04
N ASP A 76 23.53 -26.37 -14.93
CA ASP A 76 22.12 -26.36 -15.33
C ASP A 76 21.25 -25.58 -14.32
N GLU A 77 21.53 -25.71 -13.02
CA GLU A 77 20.85 -24.95 -11.96
C GLU A 77 21.19 -23.46 -12.01
N LEU A 78 22.43 -23.13 -12.36
CA LEU A 78 22.89 -21.76 -12.60
C LEU A 78 22.15 -21.11 -13.78
N LEU A 79 21.96 -21.86 -14.87
CA LEU A 79 21.24 -21.38 -16.05
C LEU A 79 19.76 -21.12 -15.75
N GLU A 80 19.11 -21.97 -14.95
CA GLU A 80 17.72 -21.77 -14.54
C GLU A 80 17.54 -20.55 -13.63
N ALA A 81 18.44 -20.37 -12.65
CA ALA A 81 18.43 -19.20 -11.76
C ALA A 81 18.63 -17.87 -12.52
N LEU A 82 19.33 -17.89 -13.66
CA LEU A 82 19.63 -16.71 -14.47
C LEU A 82 18.61 -16.43 -15.58
N ARG A 83 17.67 -17.36 -15.89
CA ARG A 83 16.58 -17.13 -16.86
C ARG A 83 15.81 -15.82 -16.69
N PRO A 84 15.42 -15.38 -15.47
CA PRO A 84 14.73 -14.10 -15.33
C PRO A 84 15.61 -12.88 -15.67
N TYR A 85 16.93 -13.04 -15.76
CA TYR A 85 17.90 -11.97 -16.07
C TYR A 85 18.45 -12.04 -17.50
N SER A 86 18.31 -13.16 -18.22
CA SER A 86 18.86 -13.34 -19.58
C SER A 86 18.14 -12.53 -20.67
N GLY A 87 16.98 -11.94 -20.36
CA GLY A 87 16.22 -11.09 -21.29
C GLY A 87 16.74 -9.65 -21.41
N ALA A 88 17.74 -9.23 -20.62
CA ALA A 88 18.12 -7.82 -20.51
C ALA A 88 19.42 -7.41 -21.26
N VAL A 89 20.14 -8.35 -21.88
CA VAL A 89 21.49 -8.07 -22.46
C VAL A 89 21.52 -8.01 -24.00
N GLY A 90 20.40 -8.21 -24.67
CA GLY A 90 20.34 -8.14 -26.14
C GLY A 90 19.80 -6.81 -26.66
N GLU A 91 20.59 -5.73 -26.63
CA GLU A 91 20.48 -4.55 -27.54
C GLU A 91 21.46 -3.41 -27.17
N ALA A 92 22.74 -3.68 -26.99
CA ALA A 92 23.75 -2.61 -26.93
C ALA A 92 25.10 -3.08 -27.47
N GLY A 93 25.43 -2.68 -28.71
CA GLY A 93 26.82 -2.69 -29.20
C GLY A 93 27.15 -3.66 -30.33
N SER A 94 26.44 -3.59 -31.46
CA SER A 94 27.00 -3.99 -32.77
C SER A 94 27.31 -2.75 -33.61
N SER A 95 28.28 -1.96 -33.18
CA SER A 95 28.95 -0.96 -34.00
C SER A 95 30.40 -0.81 -33.56
N GLY A 96 31.30 -1.54 -34.24
CA GLY A 96 32.73 -1.47 -33.96
C GLY A 96 33.52 -2.27 -34.99
N LYS A 97 33.79 -1.63 -36.14
CA LYS A 97 34.76 -2.08 -37.15
C LYS A 97 36.10 -2.46 -36.49
N LEU A 98 36.81 -3.44 -37.04
CA LEU A 98 38.29 -3.47 -37.08
C LEU A 98 38.76 -4.50 -38.11
N ASN A 99 39.45 -3.98 -39.13
CA ASN A 99 40.32 -4.57 -40.17
C ASN A 99 39.77 -5.66 -41.09
#